data_AF-A0A132BX81-F1
#
_entry.id   AF-A0A132BX81-F1
#
_cell.length_a   1.000
_cell.length_b   1.000
_cell.length_c   1.000
_cell.angle_alpha   90.00
_cell.angle_beta   90.00
_cell.angle_gamma   90.00
#
_symmetry.space_group_name_H-M   'P 1'
#
loop_
_entity.id
_entity.type
_entity.pdbx_description
1 polymer ?
#
loop_
_entity_poly.entity_id
_entity_poly.type
_entity_poly.pdbx_seq_one_letter_code
_entity_poly.pdbx_strand_id
1 'polypeptide(L)'
;MTPTAPARPAKTRPAIVEGICVALFWLSSLLAAPSYAAERSQVSAFLEVTGFDVAIASIAQSAGDAPGMLGAEASDFGLAWERLASDVFDPEKMQDMAVDILEQTLSRDALLHAAEFYASDLGQRLVEAENISHQREEGESRREIGEDMVAEMQATGDPRISLFHRMNTAIGGTDSALRAVQEIQFRFLMAASAAGLVEMQFDADGLRAMMKAQEDEMRRAMNASNLAHSAYTYRDFSVDELRDYVAALEDPVMQEVYALLNAVQYEIQANRFEELAHRMRGLQPVQEL
;
A
#
# COMPACT_ATOMS: atom_id res chain seq x y z
N MET A 1 47.44 78.90 19.19
CA MET A 1 47.02 78.98 20.62
C MET A 1 45.57 78.50 20.71
N THR A 2 45.22 77.93 21.85
CA THR A 2 43.85 77.60 22.32
C THR A 2 43.08 78.87 22.72
N PRO A 3 41.80 78.82 23.16
CA PRO A 3 40.87 77.69 23.32
C PRO A 3 39.67 77.82 22.31
N THR A 4 38.38 77.45 22.49
CA THR A 4 37.59 76.96 23.65
C THR A 4 36.34 76.18 23.18
N ALA A 5 35.82 75.31 24.05
CA ALA A 5 34.40 74.89 24.15
C ALA A 5 33.87 75.38 25.54
N PRO A 6 32.63 75.10 26.03
CA PRO A 6 31.52 74.30 25.49
C PRO A 6 30.12 74.95 25.62
N ALA A 7 29.04 74.24 25.24
CA ALA A 7 27.84 73.97 26.08
C ALA A 7 26.69 73.27 25.31
N ARG A 8 25.97 72.39 26.02
CA ARG A 8 24.59 71.91 25.75
C ARG A 8 23.72 72.37 26.95
N PRO A 9 22.36 72.31 26.96
CA PRO A 9 21.42 71.67 26.01
C PRO A 9 20.46 72.76 25.38
N ALA A 10 19.22 72.56 24.91
CA ALA A 10 18.28 71.42 24.96
C ALA A 10 17.20 71.44 23.85
N LYS A 11 16.67 70.26 23.55
CA LYS A 11 15.28 69.95 23.12
C LYS A 11 14.55 70.97 22.22
N THR A 12 14.85 70.96 20.92
CA THR A 12 13.83 71.18 19.88
C THR A 12 13.24 69.84 19.43
N ARG A 13 11.94 69.82 19.09
CA ARG A 13 11.30 68.71 18.37
C ARG A 13 11.35 69.01 16.87
N PRO A 14 11.93 68.16 16.02
CA PRO A 14 11.52 68.06 14.63
C PRO A 14 10.32 67.11 14.50
N ALA A 15 9.57 67.25 13.41
CA ALA A 15 8.57 66.28 12.97
C ALA A 15 8.95 65.78 11.57
N ILE A 16 8.25 64.74 11.10
CA ILE A 16 8.10 64.38 9.68
C ILE A 16 9.31 63.69 9.01
N VAL A 17 9.16 62.36 8.87
CA VAL A 17 9.40 61.53 7.66
C VAL A 17 10.80 60.95 7.33
N GLU A 18 10.74 59.71 6.81
CA GLU A 18 11.74 58.87 6.11
C GLU A 18 13.04 58.45 6.84
N GLY A 19 13.42 57.17 6.71
CA GLY A 19 14.60 56.64 7.40
C GLY A 19 14.82 55.11 7.49
N ILE A 20 14.30 54.31 6.56
CA ILE A 20 14.75 52.93 6.24
C ILE A 20 15.11 52.00 7.45
N CYS A 21 14.11 51.29 7.97
CA CYS A 21 14.29 49.90 8.40
C CYS A 21 13.46 49.04 7.43
N VAL A 22 14.08 48.30 6.50
CA VAL A 22 14.50 46.90 6.75
C VAL A 22 13.34 46.15 7.42
N ALA A 23 12.31 45.75 6.67
CA ALA A 23 12.28 44.65 5.69
C ALA A 23 12.56 43.27 6.32
N LEU A 24 11.89 42.23 5.80
CA LEU A 24 11.99 40.83 6.24
C LEU A 24 11.33 40.46 7.59
N PHE A 25 10.45 41.30 8.13
CA PHE A 25 9.13 40.77 8.54
C PHE A 25 8.22 40.74 7.31
N TRP A 26 8.60 39.92 6.32
CA TRP A 26 7.64 39.44 5.34
C TRP A 26 6.64 38.62 6.14
N LEU A 27 5.36 38.98 6.05
CA LEU A 27 4.30 38.25 6.71
C LEU A 27 4.18 36.90 6.00
N SER A 28 4.89 35.89 6.50
CA SER A 28 4.80 34.50 6.07
C SER A 28 3.48 33.88 6.50
N SER A 29 2.38 34.51 6.07
CA SER A 29 1.16 33.81 5.70
C SER A 29 1.50 32.86 4.54
N LEU A 30 2.19 31.78 4.88
CA LEU A 30 1.93 30.49 4.28
C LEU A 30 0.42 30.27 4.46
N LEU A 31 -0.35 30.63 3.43
CA LEU A 31 -1.60 29.95 3.23
C LEU A 31 -1.18 28.48 3.04
N ALA A 32 -1.42 27.68 4.07
CA ALA A 32 -1.74 26.29 3.82
C ALA A 32 -2.98 26.34 2.93
N ALA A 33 -2.77 26.24 1.61
CA ALA A 33 -3.85 25.98 0.69
C ALA A 33 -4.53 24.71 1.22
N PRO A 34 -5.86 24.66 1.35
CA PRO A 34 -6.52 23.41 1.64
C PRO A 34 -6.13 22.45 0.53
N SER A 35 -5.37 21.41 0.88
CA SER A 35 -5.18 20.24 0.04
C SER A 35 -6.56 19.61 -0.10
N TYR A 36 -7.28 20.00 -1.16
CA TYR A 36 -8.62 19.49 -1.39
C TYR A 36 -8.51 17.97 -1.52
N ALA A 37 -9.24 17.29 -0.63
CA ALA A 37 -9.63 15.90 -0.79
C ALA A 37 -10.02 15.62 -2.24
N ALA A 38 -9.55 14.50 -2.79
CA ALA A 38 -10.10 13.99 -4.02
C ALA A 38 -11.60 13.68 -3.81
N GLU A 39 -12.46 14.19 -4.69
CA GLU A 39 -13.90 13.92 -4.64
C GLU A 39 -14.14 12.40 -4.77
N ARG A 40 -15.04 11.82 -3.97
CA ARG A 40 -15.40 10.39 -4.01
C ARG A 40 -15.45 9.79 -5.43
N SER A 41 -16.10 10.49 -6.36
CA SER A 41 -16.25 10.08 -7.77
C SER A 41 -14.91 9.98 -8.52
N GLN A 42 -13.98 10.88 -8.24
CA GLN A 42 -12.63 10.92 -8.80
C GLN A 42 -11.75 9.84 -8.17
N VAL A 43 -11.93 9.54 -6.88
CA VAL A 43 -11.27 8.42 -6.19
C VAL A 43 -11.72 7.08 -6.76
N SER A 44 -13.04 6.83 -6.88
CA SER A 44 -13.55 5.57 -7.44
C SER A 44 -13.06 5.32 -8.86
N ALA A 45 -13.12 6.34 -9.74
CA ALA A 45 -12.60 6.23 -11.10
C ALA A 45 -11.08 6.03 -11.15
N PHE A 46 -10.33 6.59 -10.20
CA PHE A 46 -8.90 6.35 -10.07
C PHE A 46 -8.57 4.90 -9.66
N LEU A 47 -9.36 4.30 -8.75
CA LEU A 47 -9.16 2.89 -8.37
C LEU A 47 -9.43 1.91 -9.53
N GLU A 48 -10.48 2.17 -10.33
CA GLU A 48 -10.81 1.40 -11.53
C GLU A 48 -9.72 1.54 -12.61
N VAL A 49 -9.27 2.77 -12.90
CA VAL A 49 -8.23 3.05 -13.91
C VAL A 49 -6.85 2.51 -13.52
N THR A 50 -6.60 2.26 -12.24
CA THR A 50 -5.35 1.65 -11.74
C THR A 50 -5.43 0.14 -11.49
N GLY A 51 -6.60 -0.49 -11.68
CA GLY A 51 -6.84 -1.90 -11.31
C GLY A 51 -6.73 -2.17 -9.80
N PHE A 52 -6.68 -1.13 -8.97
CA PHE A 52 -6.58 -1.30 -7.52
C PHE A 52 -7.91 -1.75 -6.91
N ASP A 53 -9.04 -1.49 -7.58
CA ASP A 53 -10.33 -2.07 -7.25
C ASP A 53 -10.31 -3.62 -7.34
N VAL A 54 -9.59 -4.18 -8.32
CA VAL A 54 -9.31 -5.62 -8.47
C VAL A 54 -8.32 -6.11 -7.40
N ALA A 55 -7.30 -5.32 -7.08
CA ALA A 55 -6.38 -5.63 -5.97
C ALA A 55 -7.10 -5.72 -4.62
N ILE A 56 -8.07 -4.83 -4.35
CA ILE A 56 -8.95 -4.89 -3.17
C ILE A 56 -9.90 -6.09 -3.26
N ALA A 57 -10.54 -6.36 -4.41
CA ALA A 57 -11.38 -7.54 -4.58
C ALA A 57 -10.62 -8.86 -4.35
N SER A 58 -9.33 -8.91 -4.70
CA SER A 58 -8.47 -10.08 -4.47
C SER A 58 -8.28 -10.44 -2.99
N ILE A 59 -8.47 -9.47 -2.07
CA ILE A 59 -8.45 -9.73 -0.62
C ILE A 59 -9.52 -10.77 -0.24
N ALA A 60 -10.68 -10.78 -0.91
CA ALA A 60 -11.73 -11.76 -0.69
C ALA A 60 -11.29 -13.20 -1.01
N GLN A 61 -10.30 -13.39 -1.88
CA GLN A 61 -9.70 -14.69 -2.13
C GLN A 61 -8.90 -15.18 -0.90
N SER A 62 -8.17 -14.29 -0.23
CA SER A 62 -7.39 -14.62 0.98
C SER A 62 -8.25 -15.01 2.20
N ALA A 63 -9.55 -14.71 2.15
CA ALA A 63 -10.50 -15.16 3.17
C ALA A 63 -10.64 -16.69 3.21
N GLY A 64 -10.43 -17.39 2.08
CA GLY A 64 -10.46 -18.86 2.03
C GLY A 64 -9.37 -19.51 2.88
N ASP A 65 -8.21 -18.88 2.99
CA ASP A 65 -7.01 -19.40 3.67
C ASP A 65 -7.00 -19.12 5.18
N ALA A 66 -7.94 -18.30 5.67
CA ALA A 66 -8.01 -17.86 7.06
C ALA A 66 -8.11 -19.00 8.12
N PRO A 67 -8.83 -20.12 7.89
CA PRO A 67 -8.87 -21.22 8.86
C PRO A 67 -7.48 -21.85 9.04
N GLY A 68 -6.69 -21.94 7.97
CA GLY A 68 -5.32 -22.47 8.01
C GLY A 68 -4.40 -21.64 8.91
N MET A 69 -4.62 -20.32 8.99
CA MET A 69 -3.90 -19.45 9.95
C MET A 69 -4.26 -19.78 11.41
N LEU A 70 -5.44 -20.36 11.68
CA LEU A 70 -5.86 -20.84 13.00
C LEU A 70 -5.46 -22.30 13.26
N GLY A 71 -4.88 -23.00 12.27
CA GLY A 71 -4.58 -24.43 12.35
C GLY A 71 -5.80 -25.35 12.18
N ALA A 72 -6.85 -24.87 11.51
CA ALA A 72 -8.07 -25.61 11.19
C ALA A 72 -8.34 -25.60 9.67
N GLU A 73 -9.21 -26.47 9.18
CA GLU A 73 -9.61 -26.50 7.77
C GLU A 73 -10.95 -25.78 7.56
N ALA A 74 -11.16 -25.23 6.35
CA ALA A 74 -12.43 -24.59 6.00
C ALA A 74 -13.64 -25.57 6.06
N SER A 75 -13.37 -26.87 5.88
CA SER A 75 -14.35 -27.96 6.03
C SER A 75 -14.97 -28.03 7.42
N ASP A 76 -14.20 -27.69 8.46
CA ASP A 76 -14.55 -27.95 9.87
C ASP A 76 -15.70 -27.04 10.34
N PHE A 77 -15.94 -25.97 9.59
CA PHE A 77 -17.00 -24.98 9.78
C PHE A 77 -18.07 -25.02 8.66
N GLY A 78 -17.80 -25.73 7.55
CA GLY A 78 -18.72 -26.01 6.45
C GLY A 78 -19.38 -24.77 5.81
N LEU A 79 -20.60 -24.93 5.29
CA LEU A 79 -21.36 -23.86 4.62
C LEU A 79 -21.69 -22.64 5.51
N ALA A 80 -21.39 -22.69 6.81
CA ALA A 80 -21.51 -21.51 7.68
C ALA A 80 -20.28 -20.59 7.57
N TRP A 81 -19.10 -21.17 7.28
CA TRP A 81 -17.87 -20.45 6.99
C TRP A 81 -17.94 -19.65 5.69
N GLU A 82 -18.28 -20.31 4.58
CA GLU A 82 -18.35 -19.69 3.25
C GLU A 82 -19.22 -18.42 3.25
N ARG A 83 -20.37 -18.48 3.93
CA ARG A 83 -21.30 -17.35 4.06
C ARG A 83 -20.74 -16.24 4.95
N LEU A 84 -20.05 -16.58 6.04
CA LEU A 84 -19.44 -15.58 6.91
C LEU A 84 -18.28 -14.86 6.20
N ALA A 85 -17.38 -15.63 5.59
CA ALA A 85 -16.27 -15.09 4.80
C ALA A 85 -16.79 -14.17 3.68
N SER A 86 -17.82 -14.60 2.93
CA SER A 86 -18.41 -13.82 1.85
C SER A 86 -19.10 -12.52 2.28
N ASP A 87 -19.66 -12.43 3.50
CA ASP A 87 -20.27 -11.17 3.98
C ASP A 87 -19.25 -10.23 4.62
N VAL A 88 -18.20 -10.77 5.26
CA VAL A 88 -17.12 -9.98 5.85
C VAL A 88 -16.25 -9.37 4.75
N PHE A 89 -15.75 -10.20 3.83
CA PHE A 89 -14.87 -9.82 2.71
C PHE A 89 -15.66 -9.50 1.44
N ASP A 90 -16.81 -8.87 1.61
CA ASP A 90 -17.64 -8.36 0.53
C ASP A 90 -16.87 -7.29 -0.28
N PRO A 91 -16.66 -7.49 -1.61
CA PRO A 91 -15.86 -6.57 -2.41
C PRO A 91 -16.42 -5.15 -2.49
N GLU A 92 -17.75 -4.97 -2.54
CA GLU A 92 -18.37 -3.63 -2.58
C GLU A 92 -18.08 -2.89 -1.27
N LYS A 93 -18.27 -3.57 -0.12
CA LYS A 93 -17.95 -3.00 1.20
C LYS A 93 -16.46 -2.64 1.32
N MET A 94 -15.56 -3.47 0.79
CA MET A 94 -14.10 -3.20 0.84
C MET A 94 -13.68 -2.06 -0.09
N GLN A 95 -14.31 -1.92 -1.27
CA GLN A 95 -14.07 -0.80 -2.18
C GLN A 95 -14.60 0.52 -1.61
N ASP A 96 -15.78 0.53 -0.99
CA ASP A 96 -16.30 1.71 -0.27
C ASP A 96 -15.36 2.13 0.88
N MET A 97 -14.80 1.16 1.63
CA MET A 97 -13.77 1.46 2.65
C MET A 97 -12.49 2.06 2.05
N ALA A 98 -12.02 1.56 0.89
CA ALA A 98 -10.85 2.12 0.22
C ALA A 98 -11.10 3.57 -0.21
N VAL A 99 -12.27 3.83 -0.79
CA VAL A 99 -12.71 5.17 -1.21
C VAL A 99 -12.85 6.12 -0.01
N ASP A 100 -13.48 5.68 1.09
CA ASP A 100 -13.64 6.46 2.33
C ASP A 100 -12.30 6.91 2.92
N ILE A 101 -11.27 6.05 2.88
CA ILE A 101 -9.93 6.39 3.40
C ILE A 101 -9.17 7.27 2.42
N LEU A 102 -9.22 6.99 1.11
CA LEU A 102 -8.50 7.75 0.09
C LEU A 102 -9.08 9.15 -0.13
N GLU A 103 -10.39 9.35 -0.03
CA GLU A 103 -11.01 10.69 -0.01
C GLU A 103 -10.44 11.56 1.12
N GLN A 104 -10.01 10.96 2.23
CA GLN A 104 -9.41 11.68 3.37
C GLN A 104 -7.89 11.82 3.33
N THR A 105 -7.18 11.07 2.47
CA THR A 105 -5.71 10.93 2.54
C THR A 105 -4.98 11.15 1.22
N LEU A 106 -5.58 10.83 0.08
CA LEU A 106 -4.99 11.03 -1.24
C LEU A 106 -5.16 12.49 -1.66
N SER A 107 -4.04 13.19 -1.81
CA SER A 107 -4.06 14.58 -2.30
C SER A 107 -4.50 14.62 -3.77
N ARG A 108 -5.30 15.63 -4.14
CA ARG A 108 -5.78 15.81 -5.52
C ARG A 108 -4.63 15.92 -6.54
N ASP A 109 -3.50 16.50 -6.16
CA ASP A 109 -2.35 16.65 -7.05
C ASP A 109 -1.64 15.30 -7.27
N ALA A 110 -1.56 14.45 -6.25
CA ALA A 110 -1.04 13.08 -6.36
C ALA A 110 -1.97 12.17 -7.19
N LEU A 111 -3.30 12.27 -7.00
CA LEU A 111 -4.29 11.58 -7.83
C LEU A 111 -4.13 11.98 -9.30
N LEU A 112 -4.07 13.28 -9.60
CA LEU A 112 -3.93 13.77 -10.98
C LEU A 112 -2.61 13.30 -11.62
N HIS A 113 -1.49 13.36 -10.90
CA HIS A 113 -0.20 12.87 -11.39
C HIS A 113 -0.25 11.39 -11.77
N ALA A 114 -0.81 10.53 -10.91
CA ALA A 114 -0.94 9.10 -11.22
C ALA A 114 -1.94 8.86 -12.36
N ALA A 115 -3.09 9.54 -12.36
CA ALA A 115 -4.09 9.42 -13.42
C ALA A 115 -3.56 9.86 -14.79
N GLU A 116 -2.68 10.87 -14.86
CA GLU A 116 -2.01 11.28 -16.11
C GLU A 116 -1.08 10.18 -16.67
N PHE A 117 -0.37 9.43 -15.81
CA PHE A 117 0.41 8.27 -16.25
C PHE A 117 -0.49 7.13 -16.74
N TYR A 118 -1.50 6.73 -15.96
CA TYR A 118 -2.38 5.62 -16.30
C TYR A 118 -3.30 5.89 -17.49
N ALA A 119 -3.58 7.17 -17.80
CA ALA A 119 -4.27 7.57 -19.03
C ALA A 119 -3.41 7.44 -20.30
N SER A 120 -2.09 7.18 -20.21
CA SER A 120 -1.20 6.99 -21.35
C SER A 120 -1.35 5.61 -22.02
N ASP A 121 -0.87 5.46 -23.26
CA ASP A 121 -0.84 4.17 -23.99
C ASP A 121 -0.14 3.06 -23.19
N LEU A 122 1.03 3.39 -22.61
CA LEU A 122 1.79 2.47 -21.77
C LEU A 122 1.03 2.13 -20.49
N GLY A 123 0.46 3.12 -19.81
CA GLY A 123 -0.32 2.93 -18.57
C GLY A 123 -1.54 2.03 -18.77
N GLN A 124 -2.33 2.26 -19.81
CA GLN A 124 -3.50 1.43 -20.15
C GLN A 124 -3.10 -0.02 -20.46
N ARG A 125 -2.01 -0.22 -21.22
CA ARG A 125 -1.50 -1.56 -21.56
C ARG A 125 -0.94 -2.31 -20.35
N LEU A 126 -0.28 -1.61 -19.43
CA LEU A 126 0.20 -2.20 -18.16
C LEU A 126 -0.97 -2.71 -17.32
N VAL A 127 -2.01 -1.87 -17.14
CA VAL A 127 -3.22 -2.25 -16.39
C VAL A 127 -3.98 -3.41 -17.05
N GLU A 128 -4.00 -3.50 -18.39
CA GLU A 128 -4.54 -4.68 -19.09
C GLU A 128 -3.74 -5.96 -18.74
N ALA A 129 -2.41 -5.89 -18.78
CA ALA A 129 -1.54 -7.03 -18.47
C ALA A 129 -1.59 -7.46 -16.99
N GLU A 130 -1.64 -6.50 -16.07
CA GLU A 130 -1.80 -6.70 -14.62
C GLU A 130 -3.17 -7.34 -14.32
N ASN A 131 -4.26 -6.84 -14.91
CA ASN A 131 -5.59 -7.44 -14.76
C ASN A 131 -5.70 -8.86 -15.38
N ILE A 132 -4.96 -9.15 -16.45
CA ILE A 132 -4.87 -10.51 -17.00
C ILE A 132 -4.13 -11.44 -16.04
N SER A 133 -2.99 -11.01 -15.47
CA SER A 133 -2.20 -11.86 -14.57
C SER A 133 -2.86 -12.12 -13.19
N HIS A 134 -3.90 -11.36 -12.83
CA HIS A 134 -4.75 -11.62 -11.66
C HIS A 134 -5.89 -12.63 -11.90
N GLN A 135 -6.48 -12.73 -13.10
CA GLN A 135 -7.61 -13.65 -13.39
C GLN A 135 -7.20 -15.12 -13.26
N ARG A 136 -7.91 -15.97 -12.52
CA ARG A 136 -7.54 -17.41 -12.38
C ARG A 136 -7.64 -18.16 -13.73
N GLU A 137 -6.55 -18.81 -14.14
CA GLU A 137 -6.49 -19.68 -15.33
C GLU A 137 -6.49 -21.18 -14.96
N GLU A 138 -7.03 -22.02 -15.85
CA GLU A 138 -6.98 -23.49 -15.74
C GLU A 138 -5.78 -24.04 -16.53
N GLY A 139 -4.66 -24.35 -15.86
CA GLY A 139 -3.46 -24.86 -16.53
C GLY A 139 -2.22 -25.02 -15.65
N GLU A 140 -1.06 -24.99 -16.29
CA GLU A 140 0.26 -24.85 -15.67
C GLU A 140 0.31 -23.57 -14.82
N SER A 141 1.02 -23.57 -13.68
CA SER A 141 0.99 -22.39 -12.83
C SER A 141 1.73 -21.24 -13.49
N ARG A 142 1.10 -20.06 -13.56
CA ARG A 142 1.78 -18.83 -14.05
C ARG A 142 3.02 -18.49 -13.21
N ARG A 143 3.07 -18.97 -11.96
CA ARG A 143 4.26 -18.98 -11.10
C ARG A 143 5.41 -19.82 -11.69
N GLU A 144 5.13 -21.04 -12.17
CA GLU A 144 6.12 -21.91 -12.81
C GLU A 144 6.65 -21.30 -14.11
N ILE A 145 5.75 -20.78 -14.97
CA ILE A 145 6.12 -20.06 -16.20
C ILE A 145 7.00 -18.85 -15.86
N GLY A 146 6.64 -18.08 -14.82
CA GLY A 146 7.44 -16.94 -14.34
C GLY A 146 8.79 -17.35 -13.74
N GLU A 147 8.88 -18.49 -13.04
CA GLU A 147 10.12 -19.02 -12.48
C GLU A 147 11.10 -19.48 -13.58
N ASP A 148 10.62 -20.17 -14.61
CA ASP A 148 11.42 -20.56 -15.78
C ASP A 148 11.90 -19.32 -16.57
N MET A 149 11.02 -18.33 -16.78
CA MET A 149 11.41 -17.03 -17.37
C MET A 149 12.51 -16.34 -16.56
N VAL A 150 12.40 -16.32 -15.23
CA VAL A 150 13.43 -15.75 -14.35
C VAL A 150 14.74 -16.54 -14.43
N ALA A 151 14.69 -17.86 -14.54
CA ALA A 151 15.89 -18.70 -14.69
C ALA A 151 16.60 -18.43 -16.03
N GLU A 152 15.87 -18.28 -17.15
CA GLU A 152 16.46 -17.90 -18.44
C GLU A 152 17.05 -16.48 -18.40
N MET A 153 16.31 -15.51 -17.84
CA MET A 153 16.79 -14.14 -17.68
C MET A 153 18.06 -14.05 -16.82
N GLN A 154 18.16 -14.85 -15.75
CA GLN A 154 19.38 -14.94 -14.93
C GLN A 154 20.55 -15.60 -15.67
N ALA A 155 20.29 -16.65 -16.46
CA ALA A 155 21.32 -17.35 -17.24
C ALA A 155 21.87 -16.51 -18.41
N THR A 156 21.03 -15.65 -18.99
CA THR A 156 21.39 -14.75 -20.11
C THR A 156 21.89 -13.38 -19.67
N GLY A 157 21.60 -12.97 -18.43
CA GLY A 157 21.93 -11.63 -17.91
C GLY A 157 20.98 -10.53 -18.37
N ASP A 158 19.69 -10.85 -18.55
CA ASP A 158 18.68 -9.92 -19.06
C ASP A 158 18.51 -8.71 -18.10
N PRO A 159 18.59 -7.46 -18.61
CA PRO A 159 18.37 -6.25 -17.81
C PRO A 159 16.99 -6.17 -17.12
N ARG A 160 15.96 -6.90 -17.58
CA ARG A 160 14.63 -6.99 -16.95
C ARG A 160 14.69 -7.28 -15.46
N ILE A 161 15.59 -8.18 -15.02
CA ILE A 161 15.75 -8.53 -13.59
C ILE A 161 16.05 -7.29 -12.74
N SER A 162 16.93 -6.40 -13.23
CA SER A 162 17.26 -5.15 -12.54
C SER A 162 16.14 -4.10 -12.62
N LEU A 163 15.23 -4.19 -13.59
CA LEU A 163 14.06 -3.33 -13.69
C LEU A 163 12.97 -3.81 -12.73
N PHE A 164 12.66 -5.10 -12.69
CA PHE A 164 11.68 -5.69 -11.77
C PHE A 164 12.06 -5.44 -10.29
N HIS A 165 13.34 -5.54 -9.93
CA HIS A 165 13.80 -5.16 -8.58
C HIS A 165 13.60 -3.66 -8.26
N ARG A 166 13.73 -2.77 -9.26
CA ARG A 166 13.44 -1.34 -9.10
C ARG A 166 11.94 -1.06 -8.98
N MET A 167 11.10 -1.67 -9.82
CA MET A 167 9.62 -1.60 -9.71
C MET A 167 9.18 -2.00 -8.30
N ASN A 168 9.58 -3.19 -7.85
CA ASN A 168 9.25 -3.71 -6.51
C ASN A 168 9.70 -2.76 -5.39
N THR A 169 10.89 -2.17 -5.51
CA THR A 169 11.39 -1.19 -4.52
C THR A 169 10.59 0.12 -4.53
N ALA A 170 10.24 0.62 -5.72
CA ALA A 170 9.51 1.87 -5.88
C ALA A 170 8.07 1.80 -5.35
N ILE A 171 7.39 0.67 -5.52
CA ILE A 171 6.03 0.43 -4.98
C ILE A 171 6.03 0.02 -3.48
N GLY A 172 7.11 0.31 -2.74
CA GLY A 172 7.20 0.12 -1.29
C GLY A 172 7.98 -1.12 -0.82
N GLY A 173 8.25 -2.08 -1.71
CA GLY A 173 9.18 -3.18 -1.46
C GLY A 173 8.65 -4.34 -0.61
N THR A 174 9.28 -5.49 -0.81
CA THR A 174 9.03 -6.74 -0.08
C THR A 174 9.08 -6.55 1.44
N ASP A 175 9.97 -5.69 1.93
CA ASP A 175 10.10 -5.32 3.34
C ASP A 175 8.85 -4.65 3.93
N SER A 176 8.06 -3.93 3.13
CA SER A 176 6.80 -3.32 3.59
C SER A 176 5.69 -4.37 3.65
N ALA A 177 5.51 -5.12 2.55
CA ALA A 177 4.54 -6.20 2.46
C ALA A 177 4.74 -7.27 3.53
N LEU A 178 5.99 -7.64 3.84
CA LEU A 178 6.33 -8.61 4.88
C LEU A 178 5.88 -8.16 6.28
N ARG A 179 6.12 -6.88 6.62
CA ARG A 179 5.67 -6.29 7.89
C ARG A 179 4.14 -6.22 7.95
N ALA A 180 3.47 -5.91 6.84
CA ALA A 180 2.02 -5.90 6.77
C ALA A 180 1.42 -7.30 6.98
N VAL A 181 1.91 -8.32 6.27
CA VAL A 181 1.45 -9.72 6.42
C VAL A 181 1.63 -10.22 7.86
N GLN A 182 2.78 -9.91 8.50
CA GLN A 182 3.01 -10.25 9.90
C GLN A 182 2.01 -9.53 10.85
N GLU A 183 1.74 -8.24 10.64
CA GLU A 183 0.80 -7.50 11.49
C GLU A 183 -0.66 -7.92 11.27
N ILE A 184 -1.05 -8.25 10.03
CA ILE A 184 -2.37 -8.81 9.68
C ILE A 184 -2.57 -10.15 10.40
N GLN A 185 -1.61 -11.09 10.28
CA GLN A 185 -1.67 -12.36 11.02
C GLN A 185 -1.68 -12.14 12.53
N PHE A 186 -0.90 -11.21 13.06
CA PHE A 186 -0.87 -10.92 14.49
C PHE A 186 -2.21 -10.38 14.99
N ARG A 187 -2.79 -9.38 14.31
CA ARG A 187 -4.13 -8.85 14.61
C ARG A 187 -5.19 -9.94 14.56
N PHE A 188 -5.17 -10.78 13.52
CA PHE A 188 -6.10 -11.90 13.37
C PHE A 188 -6.00 -12.92 14.51
N LEU A 189 -4.79 -13.40 14.82
CA LEU A 189 -4.57 -14.40 15.88
C LEU A 189 -4.95 -13.88 17.26
N MET A 190 -4.59 -12.62 17.57
CA MET A 190 -4.98 -11.98 18.83
C MET A 190 -6.51 -11.80 18.92
N ALA A 191 -7.18 -11.40 17.82
CA ALA A 191 -8.63 -11.27 17.78
C ALA A 191 -9.33 -12.65 17.89
N ALA A 192 -8.81 -13.69 17.25
CA ALA A 192 -9.36 -15.05 17.31
C ALA A 192 -9.19 -15.68 18.70
N SER A 193 -8.06 -15.42 19.37
CA SER A 193 -7.87 -15.80 20.77
C SER A 193 -8.83 -15.05 21.71
N ALA A 194 -8.99 -13.74 21.54
CA ALA A 194 -9.98 -12.94 22.28
C ALA A 194 -11.45 -13.30 21.94
N ALA A 195 -11.70 -13.96 20.80
CA ALA A 195 -12.98 -14.55 20.44
C ALA A 195 -13.21 -15.92 21.08
N GLY A 196 -12.17 -16.61 21.54
CA GLY A 196 -12.21 -17.96 22.12
C GLY A 196 -12.10 -19.10 21.10
N LEU A 197 -11.60 -18.81 19.89
CA LEU A 197 -11.54 -19.73 18.76
C LEU A 197 -10.28 -20.59 18.76
N VAL A 198 -9.18 -20.04 19.29
CA VAL A 198 -7.87 -20.71 19.41
C VAL A 198 -7.30 -20.50 20.80
N GLU A 199 -6.83 -21.58 21.42
CA GLU A 199 -5.98 -21.53 22.61
C GLU A 199 -4.54 -21.26 22.15
N MET A 200 -4.04 -20.04 22.38
CA MET A 200 -2.70 -19.69 21.92
C MET A 200 -1.63 -20.39 22.75
N GLN A 201 -0.72 -21.10 22.07
CA GLN A 201 0.44 -21.74 22.68
C GLN A 201 1.53 -20.73 23.11
N PHE A 202 1.44 -19.49 22.64
CA PHE A 202 2.37 -18.39 22.89
C PHE A 202 1.59 -17.14 23.33
N ASP A 203 2.23 -16.29 24.14
CA ASP A 203 1.75 -14.92 24.35
C ASP A 203 2.11 -14.03 23.14
N ALA A 204 1.69 -12.76 23.19
CA ALA A 204 1.90 -11.80 22.11
C ALA A 204 3.40 -11.59 21.77
N ASP A 205 4.28 -11.63 22.76
CA ASP A 205 5.73 -11.49 22.57
C ASP A 205 6.34 -12.76 21.95
N GLY A 206 5.91 -13.94 22.41
CA GLY A 206 6.29 -15.23 21.82
C GLY A 206 5.83 -15.38 20.36
N LEU A 207 4.61 -14.94 20.04
CA LEU A 207 4.09 -14.92 18.67
C LEU A 207 4.93 -14.02 17.75
N ARG A 208 5.24 -12.79 18.19
CA ARG A 208 6.10 -11.88 17.41
C ARG A 208 7.54 -12.38 17.31
N ALA A 209 8.06 -13.07 18.32
CA ALA A 209 9.37 -13.72 18.25
C ALA A 209 9.40 -14.87 17.24
N MET A 210 8.33 -15.68 17.16
CA MET A 210 8.18 -16.75 16.16
C MET A 210 8.11 -16.19 14.73
N MET A 211 7.28 -15.17 14.50
CA MET A 211 7.18 -14.50 13.19
C MET A 211 8.53 -13.94 12.73
N LYS A 212 9.26 -13.29 13.66
CA LYS A 212 10.61 -12.77 13.38
C LYS A 212 11.62 -13.87 13.06
N ALA A 213 11.51 -15.06 13.65
CA ALA A 213 12.40 -16.17 13.34
C ALA A 213 12.22 -16.73 11.91
N GLN A 214 11.06 -16.49 11.29
CA GLN A 214 10.74 -16.90 9.90
C GLN A 214 10.94 -15.77 8.87
N GLU A 215 11.23 -14.54 9.33
CA GLU A 215 11.25 -13.32 8.52
C GLU A 215 12.17 -13.45 7.28
N ASP A 216 13.40 -13.93 7.46
CA ASP A 216 14.38 -14.09 6.38
C ASP A 216 13.95 -15.10 5.30
N GLU A 217 13.18 -16.13 5.67
CA GLU A 217 12.69 -17.14 4.74
C GLU A 217 11.49 -16.63 3.95
N MET A 218 10.51 -16.05 4.64
CA MET A 218 9.36 -15.40 4.02
C MET A 218 9.80 -14.28 3.07
N ARG A 219 10.78 -13.47 3.48
CA ARG A 219 11.44 -12.44 2.65
C ARG A 219 12.04 -13.01 1.36
N ARG A 220 12.69 -14.18 1.40
CA ARG A 220 13.24 -14.84 0.19
C ARG A 220 12.12 -15.36 -0.72
N ALA A 221 11.12 -16.03 -0.14
CA ALA A 221 9.98 -16.57 -0.89
C ALA A 221 9.18 -15.46 -1.59
N MET A 222 8.89 -14.35 -0.90
CA MET A 222 8.20 -13.19 -1.48
C MET A 222 9.04 -12.52 -2.58
N ASN A 223 10.36 -12.37 -2.40
CA ASN A 223 11.22 -11.82 -3.47
C ASN A 223 11.22 -12.70 -4.72
N ALA A 224 11.26 -14.03 -4.59
CA ALA A 224 11.17 -14.95 -5.71
C ALA A 224 9.80 -14.87 -6.40
N SER A 225 8.72 -14.90 -5.62
CA SER A 225 7.33 -14.80 -6.12
C SER A 225 7.09 -13.49 -6.87
N ASN A 226 7.48 -12.35 -6.31
CA ASN A 226 7.33 -11.03 -6.94
C ASN A 226 8.13 -10.94 -8.25
N LEU A 227 9.30 -11.56 -8.32
CA LEU A 227 10.15 -11.56 -9.51
C LEU A 227 9.58 -12.46 -10.62
N ALA A 228 9.08 -13.65 -10.28
CA ALA A 228 8.40 -14.55 -11.21
C ALA A 228 7.08 -13.96 -11.72
N HIS A 229 6.28 -13.35 -10.83
CA HIS A 229 5.08 -12.62 -11.21
C HIS A 229 5.41 -11.45 -12.17
N SER A 230 6.42 -10.63 -11.85
CA SER A 230 6.86 -9.53 -12.72
C SER A 230 7.31 -10.04 -14.10
N ALA A 231 8.07 -11.14 -14.14
CA ALA A 231 8.51 -11.75 -15.39
C ALA A 231 7.33 -12.22 -16.25
N TYR A 232 6.33 -12.87 -15.65
CA TYR A 232 5.13 -13.32 -16.35
C TYR A 232 4.23 -12.16 -16.80
N THR A 233 3.93 -11.21 -15.91
CA THR A 233 3.02 -10.07 -16.18
C THR A 233 3.58 -9.16 -17.27
N TYR A 234 4.87 -8.85 -17.21
CA TYR A 234 5.51 -7.88 -18.12
C TYR A 234 6.28 -8.52 -19.28
N ARG A 235 6.07 -9.83 -19.56
CA ARG A 235 6.76 -10.58 -20.62
C ARG A 235 6.66 -9.91 -22.00
N ASP A 236 5.49 -9.36 -22.33
CA ASP A 236 5.12 -8.86 -23.66
C ASP A 236 5.56 -7.38 -23.89
N PHE A 237 6.15 -6.73 -22.87
CA PHE A 237 6.69 -5.37 -22.96
C PHE A 237 8.16 -5.37 -23.33
N SER A 238 8.63 -4.32 -23.99
CA SER A 238 10.05 -4.11 -24.28
C SER A 238 10.84 -3.58 -23.07
N VAL A 239 12.17 -3.73 -23.11
CA VAL A 239 13.06 -3.25 -22.05
C VAL A 239 13.01 -1.72 -21.88
N ASP A 240 12.66 -0.97 -22.93
CA ASP A 240 12.52 0.49 -22.88
C ASP A 240 11.18 0.91 -22.27
N GLU A 241 10.06 0.26 -22.63
CA GLU A 241 8.77 0.47 -21.94
C GLU A 241 8.86 0.15 -20.43
N LEU A 242 9.64 -0.87 -20.05
CA LEU A 242 9.90 -1.20 -18.64
C LEU A 242 10.89 -0.23 -17.95
N ARG A 243 11.67 0.55 -18.70
CA ARG A 243 12.45 1.67 -18.14
C ARG A 243 11.55 2.87 -17.89
N ASP A 244 10.65 3.16 -18.82
CA ASP A 244 9.69 4.27 -18.70
C ASP A 244 8.69 4.02 -17.56
N TYR A 245 8.20 2.78 -17.39
CA TYR A 245 7.37 2.41 -16.22
C TYR A 245 8.16 2.57 -14.92
N VAL A 246 9.38 2.04 -14.83
CA VAL A 246 10.23 2.23 -13.64
C VAL A 246 10.49 3.71 -13.35
N ALA A 247 10.70 4.55 -14.37
CA ALA A 247 10.91 5.98 -14.18
C ALA A 247 9.65 6.69 -13.65
N ALA A 248 8.45 6.28 -14.06
CA ALA A 248 7.19 6.77 -13.49
C ALA A 248 7.00 6.31 -12.03
N LEU A 249 7.28 5.03 -11.73
CA LEU A 249 7.22 4.48 -10.36
C LEU A 249 8.25 5.13 -9.42
N GLU A 250 9.40 5.56 -9.93
CA GLU A 250 10.45 6.24 -9.16
C GLU A 250 10.19 7.75 -8.93
N ASP A 251 9.11 8.33 -9.47
CA ASP A 251 8.72 9.70 -9.12
C ASP A 251 8.22 9.76 -7.66
N PRO A 252 8.70 10.70 -6.83
CA PRO A 252 8.28 10.82 -5.43
C PRO A 252 6.77 10.94 -5.22
N VAL A 253 6.03 11.53 -6.16
CA VAL A 253 4.57 11.66 -6.09
C VAL A 253 3.90 10.30 -6.35
N MET A 254 4.39 9.54 -7.34
CA MET A 254 3.93 8.17 -7.58
C MET A 254 4.24 7.26 -6.39
N GLN A 255 5.40 7.42 -5.73
CA GLN A 255 5.74 6.69 -4.51
C GLN A 255 4.83 7.03 -3.32
N GLU A 256 4.39 8.29 -3.19
CA GLU A 256 3.37 8.69 -2.21
C GLU A 256 2.03 7.98 -2.48
N VAL A 257 1.60 7.93 -3.75
CA VAL A 257 0.38 7.21 -4.17
C VAL A 257 0.46 5.73 -3.83
N TYR A 258 1.53 5.02 -4.21
CA TYR A 258 1.70 3.61 -3.86
C TYR A 258 1.82 3.37 -2.36
N ALA A 259 2.46 4.27 -1.60
CA ALA A 259 2.51 4.15 -0.14
C ALA A 259 1.11 4.24 0.50
N LEU A 260 0.26 5.14 0.01
CA LEU A 260 -1.14 5.27 0.44
C LEU A 260 -1.97 4.04 0.01
N LEU A 261 -1.89 3.63 -1.25
CA LEU A 261 -2.63 2.47 -1.77
C LEU A 261 -2.29 1.18 -1.00
N ASN A 262 -1.01 0.87 -0.81
CA ASN A 262 -0.59 -0.29 0.00
C ASN A 262 -1.13 -0.19 1.45
N ALA A 263 -1.01 0.98 2.10
CA ALA A 263 -1.49 1.16 3.47
C ALA A 263 -3.02 0.95 3.59
N VAL A 264 -3.79 1.40 2.59
CA VAL A 264 -5.23 1.18 2.49
C VAL A 264 -5.56 -0.30 2.28
N GLN A 265 -4.86 -0.99 1.38
CA GLN A 265 -5.02 -2.43 1.16
C GLN A 265 -4.79 -3.23 2.45
N TYR A 266 -3.70 -2.93 3.16
CA TYR A 266 -3.32 -3.65 4.38
C TYR A 266 -4.25 -3.36 5.57
N GLU A 267 -4.72 -2.12 5.76
CA GLU A 267 -5.68 -1.83 6.83
C GLU A 267 -7.06 -2.44 6.53
N ILE A 268 -7.53 -2.41 5.28
CA ILE A 268 -8.76 -3.11 4.88
C ILE A 268 -8.61 -4.60 5.19
N GLN A 269 -7.53 -5.24 4.72
CA GLN A 269 -7.30 -6.66 4.97
C GLN A 269 -7.27 -6.98 6.48
N ALA A 270 -6.47 -6.25 7.27
CA ALA A 270 -6.40 -6.43 8.72
C ALA A 270 -7.77 -6.27 9.40
N ASN A 271 -8.53 -5.22 9.05
CA ASN A 271 -9.86 -4.96 9.58
C ASN A 271 -10.88 -6.05 9.22
N ARG A 272 -10.80 -6.61 8.00
CA ARG A 272 -11.63 -7.76 7.59
C ARG A 272 -11.30 -9.02 8.39
N PHE A 273 -10.03 -9.32 8.61
CA PHE A 273 -9.63 -10.45 9.45
C PHE A 273 -10.06 -10.26 10.92
N GLU A 274 -10.00 -9.05 11.48
CA GLU A 274 -10.49 -8.76 12.84
C GLU A 274 -12.02 -8.95 12.96
N GLU A 275 -12.80 -8.46 12.00
CA GLU A 275 -14.26 -8.64 11.95
C GLU A 275 -14.66 -10.12 11.74
N LEU A 276 -13.89 -10.86 10.93
CA LEU A 276 -14.04 -12.30 10.75
C LEU A 276 -13.89 -13.03 12.10
N ALA A 277 -12.80 -12.77 12.82
CA ALA A 277 -12.52 -13.37 14.12
C ALA A 277 -13.60 -12.99 15.16
N HIS A 278 -14.09 -11.75 15.13
CA HIS A 278 -15.16 -11.31 16.04
C HIS A 278 -16.47 -12.09 15.81
N ARG A 279 -16.87 -12.25 14.55
CA ARG A 279 -18.13 -12.93 14.16
C ARG A 279 -18.05 -14.45 14.27
N MET A 280 -16.88 -15.05 14.04
CA MET A 280 -16.63 -16.48 14.23
C MET A 280 -16.99 -16.97 15.65
N ARG A 281 -17.03 -16.10 16.66
CA ARG A 281 -17.52 -16.43 18.03
C ARG A 281 -18.93 -17.07 18.05
N GLY A 282 -19.73 -16.87 17.01
CA GLY A 282 -21.04 -17.52 16.83
C GLY A 282 -21.02 -18.88 16.11
N LEU A 283 -19.89 -19.29 15.54
CA LEU A 283 -19.73 -20.57 14.83
C LEU A 283 -19.16 -21.63 15.77
N GLN A 284 -19.92 -22.69 16.02
CA GLN A 284 -19.36 -23.92 16.57
C GLN A 284 -18.84 -24.80 15.42
N PRO A 285 -17.66 -25.43 15.55
CA PRO A 285 -17.21 -26.44 14.59
C PRO A 285 -18.23 -27.57 14.44
N VAL A 286 -18.33 -28.14 13.24
CA VAL A 286 -19.23 -29.26 12.97
C VAL A 286 -18.66 -30.51 13.64
N GLN A 287 -19.30 -30.98 14.71
CA GLN A 287 -18.95 -32.25 15.34
C GLN A 287 -19.30 -33.41 14.39
N GLU A 288 -18.35 -34.31 14.16
CA GLU A 288 -18.63 -35.60 13.51
C GLU A 288 -19.65 -36.41 14.32
N LEU A 289 -20.53 -37.14 13.61
CA LEU A 289 -21.67 -37.92 14.14
C LEU A 289 -21.47 -39.43 13.96
#